data_AF-A0A356J3M5-F1
#
_entry.id   AF-A0A356J3M5-F1
#
_cell.length_a   1.000
_cell.length_b   1.000
_cell.length_c   1.000
_cell.angle_alpha   90.00
_cell.angle_beta   90.00
_cell.angle_gamma   90.00
#
_symmetry.space_group_name_H-M   'P 1'
#
loop_
_entity.id
_entity.type
_entity.pdbx_description
1 polymer ?
#
loop_
_entity_poly.entity_id
_entity_poly.type
_entity_poly.pdbx_seq_one_letter_code
_entity_poly.pdbx_strand_id
1 'polypeptide(L)'
;VTNRWPNRLIGDDRLYAQDCEWKKADFREAIVDIPAWVKEGRKSPTGRHTFTTWKHWNKDDKLLPSGLLGPVLLRTAVRADEAVRSK
;
A
#
# COMPACT_ATOMS: atom_id res chain seq x y z
N VAL A 1 1.74 3.30 -12.01
CA VAL A 1 2.20 2.19 -11.15
C VAL A 1 1.57 2.38 -9.78
N THR A 2 0.96 1.35 -9.20
CA THR A 2 0.23 1.48 -7.92
C THR A 2 0.89 0.64 -6.82
N ASN A 3 0.88 1.19 -5.61
CA ASN A 3 1.25 0.45 -4.40
C ASN A 3 0.04 -0.37 -3.91
N ARG A 4 0.30 -1.45 -3.14
CA ARG A 4 -0.76 -2.23 -2.49
C ARG A 4 -1.24 -1.54 -1.21
N TRP A 5 -2.53 -1.66 -0.90
CA TRP A 5 -3.10 -1.18 0.36
C TRP A 5 -2.38 -1.73 1.62
N PRO A 6 -2.10 -3.05 1.73
CA PRO A 6 -1.24 -3.60 2.78
C PRO A 6 0.09 -2.87 2.97
N ASN A 7 0.79 -2.55 1.88
CA ASN A 7 2.09 -1.89 1.97
C ASN A 7 1.96 -0.46 2.50
N ARG A 8 0.86 0.24 2.18
CA ARG A 8 0.58 1.55 2.76
C ARG A 8 0.24 1.45 4.25
N LEU A 9 -0.54 0.46 4.67
CA LEU A 9 -0.84 0.22 6.09
C LEU A 9 0.41 -0.13 6.90
N ILE A 10 1.25 -1.04 6.40
CA ILE A 10 2.53 -1.42 7.02
C ILE A 10 3.47 -0.21 7.11
N GLY A 11 3.58 0.57 6.02
CA GLY A 11 4.41 1.78 6.00
C GLY A 11 3.96 2.82 7.01
N ASP A 12 2.66 3.07 7.10
CA ASP A 12 2.09 3.98 8.09
C ASP A 12 2.33 3.49 9.53
N ASP A 13 2.26 2.18 9.77
CA ASP A 13 2.56 1.57 11.08
C ASP A 13 4.02 1.68 11.50
N ARG A 14 4.94 1.78 10.53
CA ARG A 14 6.38 1.99 10.78
C ARG A 14 6.72 3.45 11.06
N LEU A 15 6.03 4.38 10.41
CA LEU A 15 6.40 5.80 10.40
C LEU A 15 5.66 6.63 11.45
N TYR A 16 4.43 6.27 11.79
CA TYR A 16 3.57 7.07 12.66
C TYR A 16 3.16 6.29 13.91
N ALA A 17 2.96 7.02 15.01
CA ALA A 17 2.38 6.44 16.21
C ALA A 17 0.92 6.00 15.97
N GLN A 18 0.42 5.11 16.82
CA GLN A 18 -1.00 4.73 16.80
C GLN A 18 -1.87 5.93 17.18
N ASP A 19 -2.99 6.08 16.48
CA ASP A 19 -3.99 7.14 16.65
C ASP A 19 -5.37 6.58 17.04
N CYS A 20 -5.42 5.28 17.38
CA CYS A 20 -6.56 4.58 17.91
C CYS A 20 -6.11 3.45 18.85
N GLU A 21 -7.04 2.98 19.68
CA GLU A 21 -6.83 1.83 20.54
C GLU A 21 -7.28 0.54 19.87
N TRP A 22 -6.48 -0.50 20.05
CA TRP A 22 -6.69 -1.82 19.49
C TRP A 22 -6.96 -2.81 20.62
N LYS A 23 -7.92 -3.71 20.41
CA LYS A 23 -8.18 -4.86 21.26
C LYS A 23 -7.96 -6.15 20.49
N LYS A 24 -7.48 -7.18 21.18
CA LYS A 24 -7.39 -8.53 20.62
C LYS A 24 -8.79 -9.03 20.24
N ALA A 25 -8.91 -9.57 19.04
CA ALA A 25 -10.08 -10.25 18.50
C ALA A 25 -9.65 -11.61 17.92
N ASP A 26 -10.60 -12.46 17.54
CA ASP A 26 -10.35 -13.87 17.20
C ASP A 26 -9.22 -14.07 16.17
N PHE A 27 -9.21 -13.25 15.12
CA PHE A 27 -8.27 -13.41 14.02
C PHE A 27 -7.09 -12.42 14.06
N ARG A 28 -7.28 -11.22 14.62
CA ARG A 28 -6.31 -10.11 14.67
C ARG A 28 -6.71 -9.10 15.76
N GLU A 29 -6.43 -7.81 15.57
CA GLU A 29 -6.87 -6.76 16.48
C GLU A 29 -8.00 -5.96 15.83
N ALA A 30 -9.06 -5.72 16.60
CA ALA A 30 -10.18 -4.86 16.22
C ALA A 30 -10.08 -3.53 16.97
N ILE A 31 -10.66 -2.48 16.42
CA ILE A 31 -10.69 -1.18 17.09
C ILE A 31 -11.54 -1.24 18.37
N VAL A 32 -11.15 -0.50 19.40
CA VAL A 32 -11.94 -0.36 20.64
C VAL A 32 -13.17 0.53 20.39
N ASP A 33 -12.95 1.74 19.84
CA ASP A 33 -13.97 2.69 19.40
C ASP A 33 -13.47 3.49 18.20
N ILE A 34 -14.38 4.02 17.38
CA ILE A 34 -14.03 4.93 16.28
C ILE A 34 -13.49 6.24 16.89
N PRO A 35 -12.26 6.66 16.57
CA PRO A 35 -11.65 7.86 17.16
C PRO A 35 -12.44 9.13 16.81
N ALA A 36 -12.42 10.12 17.71
CA ALA A 36 -13.12 11.39 17.52
C ALA A 36 -12.70 12.09 16.21
N TRP A 37 -11.41 12.08 15.87
CA TRP A 37 -10.91 12.69 14.64
C TRP A 37 -11.54 12.07 13.38
N VAL A 38 -11.86 10.78 13.39
CA VAL A 38 -12.57 10.12 12.28
C VAL A 38 -14.03 10.54 12.26
N LYS A 39 -14.71 10.51 13.42
CA LYS A 39 -16.13 10.91 13.56
C LYS A 39 -16.35 12.36 13.08
N GLU A 40 -15.37 13.22 13.30
CA GLU A 40 -15.41 14.65 12.98
C GLU A 40 -14.79 14.98 11.61
N GLY A 41 -14.36 13.98 10.83
CA GLY A 41 -13.76 14.20 9.51
C GLY A 41 -12.44 14.97 9.52
N ARG A 42 -11.73 14.95 10.65
CA ARG A 42 -10.42 15.60 10.81
C ARG A 42 -9.30 14.68 10.30
N LYS A 43 -8.09 15.23 10.21
CA LYS A 43 -6.89 14.44 9.90
C LYS A 43 -6.46 13.66 11.15
N SER A 44 -5.72 12.56 10.94
CA SER A 44 -5.07 11.84 12.03
C SER A 44 -4.19 12.79 12.87
N PRO A 45 -4.25 12.72 14.21
CA PRO A 45 -3.39 13.51 15.08
C PRO A 45 -1.91 13.11 15.00
N THR A 46 -1.60 11.90 14.52
CA THR A 46 -0.22 11.40 14.41
C THR A 46 0.37 11.62 13.02
N GLY A 47 -0.41 12.18 12.09
CA GLY A 47 -0.01 12.34 10.69
C GLY A 47 -0.20 11.08 9.84
N ARG A 48 -0.79 10.02 10.39
CA ARG A 48 -1.14 8.81 9.64
C ARG A 48 -2.12 9.15 8.52
N HIS A 49 -1.97 8.50 7.37
CA HIS A 49 -2.84 8.74 6.20
C HIS A 49 -3.94 7.69 6.06
N THR A 50 -3.81 6.59 6.77
CA THR A 50 -4.72 5.44 6.72
C THR A 50 -5.53 5.31 8.00
N PHE A 51 -6.75 4.82 7.86
CA PHE A 51 -7.59 4.39 8.98
C PHE A 51 -8.29 3.09 8.61
N THR A 52 -8.36 2.16 9.57
CA THR A 52 -9.02 0.86 9.42
C THR A 52 -9.70 0.48 10.73
N THR A 53 -10.82 -0.24 10.67
CA THR A 53 -11.50 -0.77 11.87
C THR A 53 -10.88 -2.07 12.39
N TRP A 54 -9.99 -2.69 11.60
CA TRP A 54 -9.25 -3.90 11.94
C TRP A 54 -7.78 -3.73 11.58
N LYS A 55 -6.88 -4.11 12.49
CA LYS A 55 -5.44 -4.06 12.28
C LYS A 55 -4.97 -5.36 11.63
N HIS A 56 -5.07 -5.38 10.30
CA HIS A 56 -4.64 -6.52 9.49
C HIS A 56 -3.13 -6.63 9.28
N TRP A 57 -2.40 -5.56 9.54
CA TRP A 57 -0.97 -5.48 9.30
C TRP A 57 -0.32 -4.67 10.41
N ASN A 58 0.92 -4.99 10.74
CA ASN A 58 1.72 -4.24 11.69
C ASN A 58 3.07 -3.84 11.08
N LYS A 59 3.82 -3.01 11.81
CA LYS A 59 5.12 -2.49 11.39
C LYS A 59 6.16 -3.55 11.04
N ASP A 60 6.05 -4.74 11.61
CA ASP A 60 7.02 -5.84 11.48
C ASP A 60 6.69 -6.77 10.29
N ASP A 61 5.48 -6.65 9.70
CA ASP A 61 5.09 -7.41 8.52
C ASP A 61 5.94 -7.01 7.30
N LYS A 62 6.24 -7.99 6.43
CA LYS A 62 7.00 -7.77 5.20
C LYS A 62 6.14 -7.03 4.16
N LEU A 63 6.77 -6.12 3.43
CA LEU A 63 6.12 -5.50 2.26
C LEU A 63 5.89 -6.55 1.17
N LEU A 64 4.73 -6.49 0.54
CA LEU A 64 4.35 -7.36 -0.55
C LEU A 64 4.89 -6.83 -1.88
N PRO A 65 5.32 -7.70 -2.81
CA PRO A 65 5.71 -7.26 -4.15
C PRO A 65 4.61 -6.44 -4.82
N SER A 66 4.92 -5.24 -5.29
CA SER A 66 3.93 -4.32 -5.88
C SER A 66 4.54 -3.47 -6.98
N GLY A 67 3.70 -3.07 -7.93
CA GLY A 67 4.09 -2.21 -9.03
C GLY A 67 4.47 -2.97 -10.30
N LEU A 68 5.35 -2.38 -11.10
CA LEU A 68 5.75 -2.91 -12.40
C LEU A 68 6.92 -3.88 -12.22
N LEU A 69 6.59 -5.14 -11.92
CA LEU A 69 7.58 -6.18 -11.58
C LEU A 69 8.42 -6.66 -12.77
N GLY A 70 7.90 -6.45 -13.98
CA GLY A 70 8.63 -6.68 -15.20
C GLY A 70 8.73 -8.16 -15.65
N PRO A 71 9.55 -8.42 -16.68
CA PRO A 71 10.41 -7.44 -17.34
C PRO A 71 9.61 -6.38 -18.10
N VAL A 72 10.11 -5.15 -18.12
CA VAL A 72 9.56 -4.06 -18.94
C VAL A 72 10.49 -3.90 -20.12
N LEU A 73 10.03 -4.30 -21.30
CA LEU A 73 10.85 -4.32 -22.50
C LEU A 73 10.27 -3.36 -23.53
N LEU A 74 11.12 -2.46 -24.02
CA LEU A 74 10.86 -1.74 -25.26
C LEU A 74 11.46 -2.56 -26.40
N ARG A 75 10.64 -2.95 -27.37
CA ARG A 75 11.07 -3.67 -28.57
C ARG A 75 10.77 -2.83 -29.80
N THR A 76 11.80 -2.53 -30.57
CA THR A 76 11.68 -1.85 -31.86
C THR A 76 11.37 -2.85 -32.96
N ALA A 77 10.51 -2.48 -33.90
CA ALA A 77 10.25 -3.26 -35.12
C ALA A 77 10.61 -2.43 -36.35
N VAL A 78 11.12 -3.10 -37.38
CA VAL A 78 11.33 -2.53 -38.72
C VAL A 78 10.31 -3.13 -39.68
N ARG A 79 9.91 -2.38 -40.72
CA ARG A 79 9.01 -2.93 -41.75
C ARG A 79 9.75 -3.96 -42.61
N ALA A 80 9.05 -5.03 -42.98
CA ALA A 80 9.65 -6.19 -43.65
C ALA A 80 10.27 -5.87 -45.02
N ASP A 81 9.77 -4.85 -45.72
CA ASP A 81 10.22 -4.40 -47.03
C ASP A 81 11.57 -3.64 -47.01
N GLU A 82 11.91 -2.99 -45.90
CA GLU A 82 13.22 -2.31 -45.74
C GLU A 82 14.34 -3.29 -45.38
N ALA A 83 14.02 -4.38 -44.67
CA ALA A 83 15.00 -5.39 -44.26
C ALA A 83 15.63 -6.14 -45.44
N VAL A 84 14.89 -6.32 -46.54
CA VAL A 84 15.35 -7.00 -47.75
C VAL A 84 16.32 -6.16 -48.58
N ARG A 85 16.30 -4.82 -48.45
CA ARG A 85 17.14 -3.90 -49.22
C ARG A 85 18.54 -3.65 -48.63
N SER A 86 18.80 -4.12 -47.40
CA SER A 86 20.11 -3.94 -46.74
C SER A 86 21.01 -5.18 -46.72
N LYS A 87 20.61 -6.26 -47.43
CA LYS A 87 21.43 -7.43 -47.72
C LYS A 87 21.84 -7.42 -49.19
#